data_AF-A0A3A8EXY3-F1
#
_entry.id   AF-A0A3A8EXY3-F1
#
_cell.length_a   1.000
_cell.length_b   1.000
_cell.length_c   1.000
_cell.angle_alpha   90.00
_cell.angle_beta   90.00
_cell.angle_gamma   90.00
#
_symmetry.space_group_name_H-M   'P 1'
#
loop_
_entity.id
_entity.type
_entity.pdbx_description
1 polymer ?
#
loop_
_entity_poly.entity_id
_entity_poly.type
_entity_poly.pdbx_seq_one_letter_code
_entity_poly.pdbx_strand_id
1 'polypeptide(L)' 'MNKTYKVSFILSAMVSIVFFMVEELKQDGIRIDLGVGVILGFFALLIIIACYFYLRSEDKRYLSQKEKPTG' A
#
# COMPACT_ATOMS: atom_id res chain seq x y z
N MET A 1 4.72 15.00 8.64
CA MET A 1 3.67 13.97 8.87
C MET A 1 4.35 12.76 9.50
N ASN A 2 3.88 12.31 10.66
CA ASN A 2 4.54 11.23 11.41
C ASN A 2 4.55 9.91 10.61
N LYS A 3 5.59 9.09 10.71
CA LYS A 3 5.72 7.83 9.94
C LYS A 3 4.48 6.93 10.07
N THR A 4 3.98 6.81 11.30
CA THR A 4 2.77 6.05 11.62
C THR A 4 1.55 6.58 10.86
N TYR A 5 1.43 7.90 10.70
CA TYR A 5 0.32 8.52 9.99
C TYR A 5 0.38 8.25 8.47
N LYS A 6 1.59 8.26 7.88
CA LYS A 6 1.80 7.86 6.48
C LYS A 6 1.41 6.39 6.27
N VAL A 7 1.81 5.50 7.18
CA VAL A 7 1.49 4.07 7.11
C VAL A 7 -0.01 3.82 7.29
N SER A 8 -0.64 4.46 8.29
CA SER A 8 -2.09 4.36 8.50
C SER A 8 -2.88 4.90 7.31
N PHE A 9 -2.46 6.01 6.71
CA PHE A 9 -3.11 6.56 5.52
C PHE A 9 -3.04 5.58 4.33
N ILE A 10 -1.86 4.99 4.09
CA ILE A 10 -1.67 3.99 3.03
C ILE A 10 -2.54 2.75 3.29
N LEU A 11 -2.58 2.24 4.52
CA LEU A 11 -3.42 1.12 4.91
C LEU A 11 -4.91 1.41 4.70
N SER A 12 -5.40 2.57 5.12
CA SER A 12 -6.80 2.96 4.90
C SER A 12 -7.14 3.07 3.41
N ALA A 13 -6.25 3.67 2.60
CA ALA A 13 -6.44 3.75 1.16
C ALA A 13 -6.46 2.37 0.50
N MET A 14 -5.57 1.46 0.94
CA MET A 14 -5.53 0.08 0.48
C MET A 14 -6.83 -0.67 0.75
N VAL A 15 -7.37 -0.57 1.97
CA VAL A 15 -8.64 -1.23 2.32
C VAL A 15 -9.78 -0.69 1.45
N SER A 16 -9.85 0.62 1.21
CA SER A 16 -10.86 1.20 0.32
C SER A 16 -10.75 0.68 -1.11
N ILE A 17 -9.54 0.56 -1.67
CA ILE A 17 -9.35 0.04 -3.04
C ILE A 17 -9.79 -1.42 -3.12
N VAL A 18 -9.38 -2.25 -2.17
CA VAL A 18 -9.75 -3.68 -2.14
C VAL A 18 -11.26 -3.84 -1.98
N PHE A 19 -11.88 -3.02 -1.12
CA PHE A 19 -13.33 -3.02 -0.94
C PHE A 19 -14.07 -2.67 -2.23
N PHE A 20 -13.62 -1.62 -2.93
CA PHE A 20 -14.23 -1.20 -4.19
C PHE A 20 -14.08 -2.26 -5.29
N MET A 21 -12.90 -2.88 -5.42
CA MET A 21 -12.69 -3.99 -6.35
C MET A 21 -13.60 -5.19 -6.05
N VAL A 22 -13.81 -5.50 -4.77
CA VAL A 22 -14.71 -6.59 -4.36
C VAL A 22 -16.17 -6.26 -4.70
N GLU A 23 -16.59 -5.01 -4.54
CA GLU A 23 -17.94 -4.57 -4.95
C GLU A 23 -18.13 -4.65 -6.46
N GLU A 24 -17.17 -4.19 -7.27
CA GLU A 24 -17.24 -4.29 -8.72
C GLU A 24 -17.30 -5.74 -9.19
N LEU A 25 -16.45 -6.61 -8.66
CA LEU A 25 -16.47 -8.06 -8.94
C LEU A 25 -17.85 -8.67 -8.63
N LYS A 26 -18.48 -8.26 -7.50
CA LYS A 26 -19.83 -8.69 -7.16
C LYS A 26 -20.88 -8.17 -8.15
N GLN A 27 -20.76 -6.92 -8.60
CA GLN A 27 -21.67 -6.33 -9.58
C GLN A 27 -21.57 -7.02 -10.95
N ASP A 28 -20.37 -7.45 -11.34
CA ASP A 28 -20.13 -8.24 -12.55
C ASP A 28 -20.60 -9.70 -12.45
N GLY A 29 -21.22 -10.08 -11.32
CA GLY A 29 -21.70 -11.44 -11.07
C GLY A 29 -20.58 -12.45 -10.79
N ILE A 30 -19.35 -11.99 -10.60
CA ILE A 30 -18.21 -12.82 -10.25
C ILE A 30 -18.32 -13.17 -8.77
N ARG A 31 -18.49 -14.46 -8.47
CA ARG A 31 -18.47 -14.94 -7.09
C ARG A 31 -17.07 -14.72 -6.50
N ILE A 32 -17.02 -13.98 -5.40
CA ILE A 32 -15.85 -13.91 -4.52
C ILE A 32 -15.72 -15.28 -3.84
N ASP A 33 -15.02 -16.19 -4.49
CA ASP A 33 -14.64 -17.48 -3.92
C ASP A 33 -13.30 -17.37 -3.21
N LEU A 34 -12.92 -18.42 -2.48
CA LEU A 34 -11.70 -18.46 -1.68
C LEU A 34 -10.45 -18.18 -2.53
N GLY A 35 -10.45 -18.60 -3.80
CA GLY A 35 -9.39 -18.29 -4.76
C GLY A 35 -9.26 -16.79 -5.08
N VAL A 36 -10.38 -16.09 -5.28
CA VAL A 36 -10.39 -14.64 -5.53
C VAL A 36 -9.91 -13.89 -4.29
N GLY A 37 -10.33 -14.34 -3.10
CA GLY A 37 -9.85 -13.78 -1.83
C GLY A 37 -8.34 -13.94 -1.63
N VAL A 38 -7.77 -15.09 -1.99
CA VAL A 38 -6.31 -15.32 -1.91
C VAL A 38 -5.55 -14.42 -2.89
N ILE A 39 -6.05 -14.25 -4.12
CA ILE A 39 -5.44 -13.37 -5.13
C ILE A 39 -5.45 -11.92 -4.64
N LEU A 40 -6.59 -11.42 -4.18
CA LEU A 40 -6.72 -10.06 -3.62
C LEU A 40 -5.82 -9.87 -2.39
N GLY A 41 -5.73 -10.87 -1.51
CA GLY A 41 -4.82 -10.84 -0.37
C GLY A 41 -3.35 -10.78 -0.78
N PHE A 42 -2.96 -11.51 -1.83
CA PHE A 42 -1.59 -11.49 -2.37
C PHE A 42 -1.24 -10.13 -2.98
N PHE A 43 -2.15 -9.54 -3.76
CA PHE A 43 -1.99 -8.17 -4.28
C PHE A 43 -1.89 -7.14 -3.15
N ALA A 44 -2.74 -7.26 -2.12
CA ALA A 44 -2.67 -6.38 -0.95
C ALA A 44 -1.31 -6.48 -0.25
N LEU A 45 -0.78 -7.70 -0.06
CA LEU A 45 0.53 -7.93 0.55
C LEU A 45 1.66 -7.28 -0.28
N LEU A 46 1.65 -7.46 -1.60
CA LEU A 46 2.66 -6.86 -2.49
C LEU A 46 2.68 -5.34 -2.40
N ILE A 47 1.51 -4.70 -2.34
CA ILE A 47 1.41 -3.24 -2.25
C ILE A 47 1.90 -2.77 -0.86
N ILE A 48 1.56 -3.47 0.22
CA ILE A 48 2.08 -3.16 1.56
C ILE A 48 3.61 -3.23 1.57
N ILE A 49 4.19 -4.28 0.98
CA ILE A 49 5.64 -4.44 0.86
C ILE A 49 6.24 -3.31 0.03
N ALA A 50 5.64 -2.97 -1.11
CA ALA A 50 6.10 -1.88 -1.96
C ALA A 50 6.05 -0.52 -1.23
N CYS A 51 4.97 -0.23 -0.51
CA CYS A 51 4.85 0.98 0.31
C CYS A 51 5.86 1.01 1.46
N TYR A 52 6.12 -0.12 2.10
CA TYR A 52 7.16 -0.23 3.12
C TYR A 52 8.55 0.07 2.54
N PHE A 53 8.90 -0.51 1.38
CA PHE A 53 10.15 -0.23 0.69
C PHE A 53 10.24 1.22 0.21
N TYR A 54 9.12 1.80 -0.27
CA TYR A 54 9.05 3.19 -0.69
C TYR A 54 9.32 4.14 0.49
N LEU A 55 8.65 3.95 1.62
CA LEU A 55 8.88 4.73 2.84
C LEU A 55 10.32 4.58 3.35
N ARG A 56 10.85 3.35 3.33
CA ARG A 56 12.24 3.07 3.72
C ARG A 56 13.24 3.74 2.77
N SER A 57 12.91 3.86 1.48
CA SER A 57 13.72 4.57 0.48
C SER A 57 13.67 6.08 0.70
N GLU A 58 12.49 6.65 1.01
CA GLU A 58 12.36 8.07 1.38
C GLU A 58 13.24 8.42 2.57
N ASP A 59 13.25 7.59 3.63
CA ASP A 59 14.12 7.80 4.79
C ASP A 59 15.61 7.87 4.42
N LYS A 60 16.06 6.96 3.55
CA LYS A 60 17.44 6.92 3.07
C LYS A 60 17.78 8.14 2.22
N ARG A 61 16.88 8.60 1.36
CA ARG A 61 17.07 9.81 0.55
C ARG A 61 17.08 11.08 1.41
N TYR A 62 16.23 11.16 2.44
CA TYR A 62 16.21 12.28 3.38
C TYR A 62 17.49 12.36 4.22
N LEU A 63 18.02 11.23 4.69
CA LEU A 63 19.30 11.19 5.42
C LEU A 63 20.48 11.58 4.50
N SER A 64 20.51 11.07 3.28
CA SER A 64 21.55 11.40 2.29
C SER A 64 21.53 12.87 1.84
N GLN A 65 20.37 13.54 1.82
CA GLN A 65 20.30 14.98 1.53
C GLN A 65 20.72 15.86 2.72
N LYS A 66 20.54 15.42 3.96
CA LYS A 66 21.04 16.14 5.15
C LYS A 66 22.56 16.11 5.27
N GLU A 67 23.21 15.10 4.71
CA GLU A 67 24.67 14.96 4.69
C GLU A 67 25.36 15.71 3.54
N LYS A 68 24.63 16.33 2.60
CA LYS A 68 25.26 17.23 1.65
C LYS A 68 25.58 18.54 2.39
N PRO A 69 26.88 18.87 2.62
CA PRO A 69 27.22 20.14 3.19
C PRO A 69 26.74 21.23 2.23
N THR A 70 26.06 22.23 2.78
CA THR A 70 25.83 23.52 2.15
C THR A 70 27.19 24.03 1.67
N GLY A 71 27.45 23.93 0.38
CA GLY A 71 28.51 24.66 -0.31
C GLY A 71 28.03 26.06 -0.60
#